data_AF-Q3SAX7-F1
#
_entry.id   AF-Q3SAX7-F1
#
_cell.length_a   1.000
_cell.length_b   1.000
_cell.length_c   1.000
_cell.angle_alpha   90.00
_cell.angle_beta   90.00
_cell.angle_gamma   90.00
#
_symmetry.space_group_name_H-M   'P 1'
#
loop_
_entity.id
_entity.type
_entity.pdbx_description
1 polymer ?
#
loop_
_entity_poly.entity_id
_entity_poly.type
_entity_poly.pdbx_seq_one_letter_code
_entity_poly.pdbx_strand_id
1 'polypeptide(L)'
;DFAIQLAKTCVQCSDWLRHEVTVHLTNTHLIEEATIVASNRQLDPNHPVMKLLYPHWQKTLAVNAAARNTLIPHIIVELVGFQPSEAYKFIKHAYKTFDFKKRYVPTDLSQRGFPPEKLNQPKFHNYAYARCIYSMWHKIRSYVEDMLRLDYPQPGADQKVLRDDRIQAWSAEMRSPTGADLPSFPTISTFAELVDCVTMCIHTA
;
A
#
# COMPACT_ATOMS: atom_id res chain seq x y z
N ASP A 1 -13.00 11.95 35.62
CA ASP A 1 -14.29 11.35 35.22
C ASP A 1 -14.05 9.94 34.71
N PHE A 2 -14.49 8.93 35.46
CA PHE A 2 -14.29 7.51 35.13
C PHE A 2 -15.08 7.09 33.88
N ALA A 3 -16.28 7.63 33.66
CA ALA A 3 -17.10 7.28 32.50
C ALA A 3 -16.41 7.72 31.20
N ILE A 4 -15.83 8.93 31.19
CA ILE A 4 -15.04 9.42 30.05
C ILE A 4 -13.79 8.57 29.82
N GLN A 5 -13.11 8.13 30.90
CA GLN A 5 -11.95 7.26 30.77
C GLN A 5 -12.32 5.90 30.18
N LEU A 6 -13.40 5.29 30.65
CA LEU A 6 -13.90 4.02 30.12
C LEU A 6 -14.27 4.15 28.64
N ALA A 7 -14.99 5.22 28.27
CA ALA A 7 -15.34 5.48 26.87
C ALA A 7 -14.09 5.60 25.97
N LYS A 8 -13.05 6.32 26.42
CA LYS A 8 -11.77 6.42 25.71
C LYS A 8 -11.09 5.05 25.57
N THR A 9 -11.09 4.24 26.63
CA THR A 9 -10.52 2.88 26.57
C THR A 9 -11.23 2.01 25.53
N CYS A 10 -12.56 2.05 25.46
CA CYS A 10 -13.31 1.31 24.43
C CYS A 10 -12.94 1.73 23.01
N VAL A 11 -12.76 3.05 22.79
CA VAL A 11 -12.28 3.58 21.50
C VAL A 11 -10.86 3.08 21.20
N GLN A 12 -9.95 3.08 22.18
CA GLN A 12 -8.59 2.57 22.00
C GLN A 12 -8.56 1.08 21.67
N CYS A 13 -9.40 0.25 22.29
CA CYS A 13 -9.51 -1.17 21.93
C CYS A 13 -9.95 -1.35 20.47
N SER A 14 -10.90 -0.53 20.02
CA SER A 14 -11.40 -0.57 18.64
C SER A 14 -10.33 -0.10 17.64
N ASP A 15 -9.58 0.96 17.99
CA ASP A 15 -8.50 1.47 17.17
C ASP A 15 -7.31 0.51 17.11
N TRP A 16 -6.99 -0.19 18.20
CA TRP A 16 -5.94 -1.23 18.20
C TRP A 16 -6.24 -2.34 17.19
N LEU A 17 -7.47 -2.85 17.18
CA LEU A 17 -7.90 -3.86 16.20
C LEU A 17 -7.76 -3.33 14.76
N ARG A 18 -8.27 -2.13 14.50
CA ARG A 18 -8.18 -1.50 13.17
C ARG A 18 -6.74 -1.24 12.77
N HIS A 19 -5.91 -0.78 13.70
CA HIS A 19 -4.50 -0.51 13.50
C HIS A 19 -3.78 -1.80 13.12
N GLU A 20 -3.78 -2.80 14.00
CA GLU A 20 -2.99 -4.01 13.79
C GLU A 20 -3.46 -4.81 12.59
N VAL A 21 -4.78 -4.97 12.42
CA VAL A 21 -5.31 -5.85 11.38
C VAL A 21 -5.42 -5.13 10.04
N THR A 22 -5.96 -3.90 10.01
CA THR A 22 -6.19 -3.19 8.75
C THR A 22 -4.98 -2.34 8.36
N VAL A 23 -4.59 -1.38 9.20
CA VAL A 23 -3.59 -0.37 8.81
C VAL A 23 -2.18 -0.98 8.69
N HIS A 24 -1.82 -1.88 9.61
CA HIS A 24 -0.53 -2.54 9.65
C HIS A 24 -0.55 -3.83 8.82
N LEU A 25 -1.07 -4.94 9.37
CA LEU A 25 -0.99 -6.26 8.73
C LEU A 25 -1.50 -6.26 7.29
N THR A 26 -2.69 -5.71 7.05
CA THR A 26 -3.30 -5.82 5.72
C THR A 26 -2.74 -4.78 4.75
N ASN A 27 -2.87 -3.49 5.08
CA ASN A 27 -2.56 -2.40 4.14
C ASN A 27 -1.07 -2.26 3.85
N THR A 28 -0.18 -2.84 4.67
CA THR A 28 1.24 -2.97 4.34
C THR A 28 1.57 -4.41 3.96
N HIS A 29 1.69 -5.33 4.91
CA HIS A 29 2.29 -6.65 4.68
C HIS A 29 1.57 -7.49 3.62
N LEU A 30 0.24 -7.66 3.73
CA LEU A 30 -0.49 -8.57 2.83
C LEU A 30 -0.65 -7.99 1.42
N ILE A 31 -0.87 -6.68 1.31
CA ILE A 31 -0.88 -5.99 0.02
C ILE A 31 0.51 -6.07 -0.64
N GLU A 32 1.56 -5.78 0.11
CA GLU A 32 2.92 -5.80 -0.40
C GLU A 32 3.37 -7.20 -0.81
N GLU A 33 3.00 -8.25 -0.08
CA GLU A 33 3.29 -9.64 -0.48
C GLU A 33 2.64 -10.01 -1.81
N ALA A 34 1.40 -9.59 -2.04
CA ALA A 34 0.73 -9.83 -3.32
C ALA A 34 1.45 -9.08 -4.46
N THR A 35 1.87 -7.84 -4.21
CA THR A 35 2.71 -7.06 -5.13
C THR A 35 4.03 -7.77 -5.42
N ILE A 36 4.75 -8.23 -4.40
CA ILE A 36 6.04 -8.94 -4.52
C ILE A 36 5.87 -10.20 -5.38
N VAL A 37 4.86 -11.02 -5.10
CA VAL A 37 4.63 -12.28 -5.81
C VAL A 37 4.31 -12.02 -7.28
N ALA A 38 3.37 -11.10 -7.57
CA ALA A 38 3.01 -10.75 -8.95
C ALA A 38 4.20 -10.13 -9.70
N SER A 39 4.98 -9.27 -9.06
CA SER A 39 6.18 -8.67 -9.66
C SER A 39 7.22 -9.73 -10.00
N ASN A 40 7.49 -10.70 -9.12
CA ASN A 40 8.44 -11.79 -9.41
C ASN A 40 7.97 -12.72 -10.53
N ARG A 41 6.66 -12.85 -10.75
CA ARG A 41 6.10 -13.69 -11.81
C ARG A 41 6.04 -12.99 -13.16
N GLN A 42 5.84 -11.67 -13.17
CA GLN A 42 5.55 -10.91 -14.39
C GLN A 42 6.68 -10.00 -14.85
N LEU A 43 7.55 -9.53 -13.97
CA LEU A 43 8.66 -8.64 -14.31
C LEU A 43 9.97 -9.42 -14.33
N ASP A 44 10.77 -9.24 -15.39
CA ASP A 44 12.11 -9.83 -15.45
C ASP A 44 13.01 -9.25 -14.34
N PRO A 45 13.97 -10.01 -13.79
CA PRO A 45 14.91 -9.50 -12.77
C PRO A 45 15.65 -8.23 -13.20
N ASN A 46 15.88 -8.05 -14.51
CA ASN A 46 16.55 -6.90 -15.07
C ASN A 46 15.61 -5.74 -15.47
N HIS A 47 14.29 -5.94 -15.35
CA HIS A 47 13.29 -4.92 -15.67
C HIS A 47 13.49 -3.68 -14.77
N PRO A 48 13.39 -2.44 -15.29
CA PRO A 48 13.65 -1.23 -14.51
C PRO A 48 12.81 -1.12 -13.24
N VAL A 49 11.52 -1.46 -13.32
CA VAL A 49 10.62 -1.51 -12.15
C VAL A 49 11.07 -2.55 -11.11
N MET A 50 11.49 -3.76 -11.54
CA MET A 50 11.97 -4.79 -10.60
C MET A 50 13.24 -4.34 -9.89
N LYS A 51 14.19 -3.72 -10.61
CA LYS A 51 15.42 -3.16 -10.02
C LYS A 51 15.14 -2.10 -8.97
N LEU A 52 14.12 -1.26 -9.18
CA LEU A 52 13.71 -0.24 -8.21
C LEU A 52 13.04 -0.85 -6.99
N LEU A 53 12.16 -1.83 -7.17
CA LEU A 53 11.34 -2.35 -6.07
C LEU A 53 12.05 -3.40 -5.21
N TYR A 54 12.87 -4.26 -5.82
CA TYR A 54 13.48 -5.40 -5.13
C TYR A 54 14.22 -5.07 -3.83
N PRO A 55 15.00 -3.97 -3.72
CA PRO A 55 15.67 -3.61 -2.47
C PRO A 55 14.71 -3.35 -1.29
N HIS A 56 13.48 -2.94 -1.55
CA HIS A 56 12.47 -2.64 -0.53
C HIS A 56 11.76 -3.89 0.01
N TRP A 57 11.97 -5.05 -0.62
CA TRP A 57 11.25 -6.29 -0.30
C TRP A 57 12.10 -7.33 0.43
N GLN A 58 13.31 -6.94 0.82
CA GLN A 58 14.24 -7.84 1.47
C GLN A 58 13.61 -8.42 2.75
N LYS A 59 13.48 -9.75 2.77
CA LYS A 59 12.92 -10.55 3.88
C LYS A 59 11.42 -10.37 4.13
N THR A 60 10.68 -9.54 3.38
CA THR A 60 9.24 -9.33 3.58
C THR A 60 8.45 -10.64 3.50
N LEU A 61 8.69 -11.47 2.48
CA LEU A 61 8.01 -12.77 2.36
C LEU A 61 8.28 -13.71 3.54
N ALA A 62 9.51 -13.71 4.06
CA ALA A 62 9.87 -14.55 5.20
C ALA A 62 9.19 -14.07 6.49
N VAL A 63 9.14 -12.77 6.72
CA VAL A 63 8.42 -12.16 7.86
C VAL A 63 6.93 -12.45 7.76
N ASN A 64 6.32 -12.31 6.58
CA ASN A 64 4.90 -12.59 6.39
C ASN A 64 4.55 -14.07 6.60
N ALA A 65 5.42 -14.98 6.12
CA ALA A 65 5.27 -16.40 6.39
C ALA A 65 5.33 -16.71 7.89
N ALA A 66 6.28 -16.10 8.61
CA ALA A 66 6.35 -16.22 10.07
C ALA A 66 5.08 -15.66 10.74
N ALA A 67 4.62 -14.47 10.35
CA ALA A 67 3.41 -13.86 10.90
C ALA A 67 2.16 -14.72 10.70
N ARG A 68 2.00 -15.37 9.54
CA ARG A 68 0.89 -16.31 9.30
C ARG A 68 0.94 -17.54 10.21
N ASN A 69 2.13 -18.02 10.54
CA ASN A 69 2.31 -19.22 11.36
C ASN A 69 2.30 -18.93 12.86
N THR A 70 2.63 -17.70 13.28
CA THR A 70 2.77 -17.35 14.70
C THR A 70 1.85 -16.19 15.10
N LEU A 71 2.13 -14.98 14.63
CA LEU A 71 1.50 -13.74 15.08
C LEU A 71 -0.03 -13.74 14.88
N ILE A 72 -0.51 -14.15 13.71
CA ILE A 72 -1.95 -14.11 13.40
C ILE A 72 -2.73 -15.10 14.29
N PRO A 73 -2.46 -16.42 14.26
CA PRO A 73 -3.27 -17.39 15.00
C PRO A 73 -3.08 -17.33 16.52
N HIS A 74 -1.87 -17.01 17.01
CA HIS A 74 -1.53 -17.15 18.43
C HIS A 74 -1.47 -15.84 19.20
N ILE A 75 -1.51 -14.69 18.53
CA ILE A 75 -1.45 -13.38 19.21
C ILE A 75 -2.64 -12.51 18.79
N ILE A 76 -2.79 -12.20 17.51
CA ILE A 76 -3.86 -11.31 17.03
C ILE A 76 -5.23 -11.94 17.32
N VAL A 77 -5.46 -13.16 16.87
CA VAL A 77 -6.76 -13.85 17.04
C VAL A 77 -7.11 -14.03 18.51
N GLU A 78 -6.14 -14.24 19.39
CA GLU A 78 -6.36 -14.39 20.83
C GLU A 78 -6.68 -13.05 21.53
N LEU A 79 -6.15 -11.93 21.02
CA LEU A 79 -6.30 -10.60 21.64
C LEU A 79 -7.53 -9.81 21.18
N VAL A 80 -8.04 -10.02 19.95
CA VAL A 80 -9.10 -9.18 19.34
C VAL A 80 -10.48 -9.33 19.98
N GLY A 81 -10.66 -10.21 20.97
CA GLY A 81 -11.92 -10.42 21.69
C GLY A 81 -13.06 -10.98 20.81
N PHE A 82 -12.76 -11.36 19.57
CA PHE A 82 -13.69 -11.96 18.64
C PHE A 82 -13.57 -13.48 18.63
N GLN A 83 -14.59 -14.14 18.08
CA GLN A 83 -14.44 -15.53 17.65
C GLN A 83 -13.37 -15.61 16.55
N PRO A 84 -12.51 -16.64 16.53
CA PRO A 84 -11.45 -16.77 15.54
C PRO A 84 -11.93 -16.62 14.09
N SER A 85 -13.08 -17.21 13.74
CA SER A 85 -13.66 -17.11 12.40
C SER A 85 -13.97 -15.66 11.98
N GLU A 86 -14.38 -14.81 12.93
CA GLU A 86 -14.69 -13.41 12.67
C GLU A 86 -13.43 -12.56 12.49
N ALA A 87 -12.35 -12.87 13.22
CA ALA A 87 -11.05 -12.22 13.02
C ALA A 87 -10.52 -12.47 11.60
N TYR A 88 -10.57 -13.71 11.10
CA TYR A 88 -10.16 -14.03 9.73
C TYR A 88 -11.07 -13.38 8.67
N LYS A 89 -12.39 -13.32 8.91
CA LYS A 89 -13.31 -12.58 8.03
C LYS A 89 -12.97 -11.09 7.99
N PHE A 90 -12.58 -10.50 9.12
CA PHE A 90 -12.18 -9.09 9.20
C PHE A 90 -10.89 -8.83 8.43
N ILE A 91 -9.86 -9.68 8.55
CA ILE A 91 -8.64 -9.60 7.72
C ILE A 91 -8.99 -9.69 6.24
N LYS A 92 -9.81 -10.68 5.84
CA LYS A 92 -10.25 -10.85 4.45
C LYS A 92 -11.01 -9.63 3.96
N HIS A 93 -11.90 -9.06 4.78
CA HIS A 93 -12.65 -7.86 4.45
C HIS A 93 -11.73 -6.64 4.25
N ALA A 94 -10.76 -6.44 5.14
CA ALA A 94 -9.76 -5.37 5.02
C ALA A 94 -9.00 -5.49 3.68
N TYR A 95 -8.61 -6.70 3.28
CA TYR A 95 -7.91 -6.93 2.02
C TYR A 95 -8.81 -6.63 0.81
N LYS A 96 -10.04 -7.15 0.81
CA LYS A 96 -11.00 -6.98 -0.31
C LYS A 96 -11.53 -5.56 -0.47
N THR A 97 -11.47 -4.75 0.59
CA THR A 97 -11.89 -3.34 0.55
C THR A 97 -10.72 -2.37 0.39
N PHE A 98 -9.49 -2.88 0.25
CA PHE A 98 -8.34 -2.05 -0.06
C PHE A 98 -8.45 -1.45 -1.47
N ASP A 99 -8.37 -0.13 -1.55
CA ASP A 99 -8.38 0.62 -2.80
C ASP A 99 -6.99 1.21 -3.05
N PHE A 100 -6.21 0.54 -3.90
CA PHE A 100 -4.79 0.83 -4.11
C PHE A 100 -4.56 2.29 -4.52
N LYS A 101 -5.30 2.80 -5.50
CA LYS A 101 -5.17 4.18 -5.98
C LYS A 101 -5.68 5.20 -4.96
N LYS A 102 -6.75 4.90 -4.23
CA LYS A 102 -7.25 5.82 -3.19
C LYS A 102 -6.31 5.94 -1.99
N ARG A 103 -5.36 5.01 -1.84
CA ARG A 103 -4.31 5.05 -0.80
C ARG A 103 -3.07 5.83 -1.21
N TYR A 104 -2.97 6.34 -2.44
CA TYR A 104 -1.92 7.28 -2.80
C TYR A 104 -2.00 8.49 -1.88
N VAL A 105 -0.87 8.91 -1.30
CA VAL A 105 -0.86 9.88 -0.19
C VAL A 105 -1.66 11.16 -0.49
N PRO A 106 -1.49 11.85 -1.62
CA PRO A 106 -2.27 13.06 -1.92
C PRO A 106 -3.78 12.77 -2.03
N THR A 107 -4.14 11.62 -2.61
CA THR A 107 -5.52 11.18 -2.80
C THR A 107 -6.17 10.83 -1.47
N ASP A 108 -5.52 10.03 -0.64
CA ASP A 108 -6.00 9.63 0.69
C ASP A 108 -6.23 10.84 1.60
N LEU A 109 -5.26 11.76 1.63
CA LEU A 109 -5.36 12.99 2.42
C LEU A 109 -6.55 13.85 2.00
N SER A 110 -6.72 14.05 0.69
CA SER A 110 -7.83 14.84 0.15
C SER A 110 -9.18 14.20 0.46
N GLN A 111 -9.31 12.88 0.28
CA GLN A 111 -10.56 12.15 0.53
C GLN A 111 -10.96 12.14 2.01
N ARG A 112 -9.99 12.17 2.92
CA ARG A 112 -10.26 12.25 4.37
C ARG A 112 -10.50 13.68 4.87
N GLY A 113 -10.50 14.68 3.99
CA GLY A 113 -10.77 16.08 4.34
C GLY A 113 -9.53 16.87 4.78
N PHE A 114 -8.33 16.41 4.44
CA PHE A 114 -7.05 17.04 4.74
C PHE A 114 -6.32 17.40 3.44
N PRO A 115 -6.86 18.31 2.61
CA PRO A 115 -6.33 18.53 1.28
C PRO A 115 -4.91 19.11 1.36
N PRO A 116 -3.94 18.60 0.58
CA PRO A 116 -2.53 18.88 0.80
C PRO A 116 -2.12 20.36 0.81
N GLU A 117 -2.79 21.18 0.01
CA GLU A 117 -2.55 22.63 -0.09
C GLU A 117 -2.91 23.38 1.21
N LYS A 118 -3.68 22.78 2.11
CA LYS A 118 -4.09 23.38 3.39
C LYS A 118 -3.28 22.89 4.58
N LEU A 119 -2.41 21.89 4.43
CA LEU A 119 -1.72 21.24 5.56
C LEU A 119 -0.83 22.17 6.39
N ASN A 120 -0.36 23.28 5.81
CA ASN A 120 0.44 24.28 6.52
C ASN A 120 -0.40 25.39 7.18
N GLN A 121 -1.73 25.35 7.07
CA GLN A 121 -2.60 26.31 7.74
C GLN A 121 -2.68 26.01 9.24
N PRO A 122 -2.98 27.02 10.09
CA PRO A 122 -3.12 26.84 11.53
C PRO A 122 -4.10 25.73 11.93
N LYS A 123 -5.12 25.44 11.10
CA LYS A 123 -6.06 24.35 11.36
C LYS A 123 -5.41 22.96 11.47
N PHE A 124 -4.34 22.70 10.72
CA PHE A 124 -3.73 21.37 10.60
C PHE A 124 -2.30 21.29 11.16
N HIS A 125 -1.86 22.30 11.93
CA HIS A 125 -0.48 22.39 12.43
C HIS A 125 -0.04 21.15 13.25
N ASN A 126 -0.96 20.52 13.99
CA ASN A 126 -0.70 19.33 14.80
C ASN A 126 -0.79 17.99 14.04
N TYR A 127 -1.17 18.01 12.76
CA TYR A 127 -1.25 16.79 11.96
C TYR A 127 0.11 16.48 11.32
N ALA A 128 1.07 16.07 12.15
CA ALA A 128 2.45 15.83 11.72
C ALA A 128 2.55 14.75 10.63
N TYR A 129 1.80 13.65 10.75
CA TYR A 129 1.78 12.57 9.77
C TYR A 129 1.51 13.07 8.34
N ALA A 130 0.38 13.77 8.09
CA ALA A 130 0.05 14.28 6.75
C ALA A 130 1.13 15.19 6.19
N ARG A 131 1.66 16.10 7.01
CA ARG A 131 2.67 17.07 6.57
C ARG A 131 3.96 16.36 6.16
N CYS A 132 4.42 15.39 6.97
CA CYS A 132 5.61 14.62 6.70
C CYS A 132 5.41 13.67 5.52
N ILE A 133 4.32 12.91 5.50
CA ILE A 133 4.10 11.87 4.48
C ILE A 133 3.81 12.46 3.11
N TYR A 134 3.11 13.60 3.04
CA TYR A 134 2.95 14.34 1.79
C TYR A 134 4.29 14.83 1.24
N SER A 135 5.17 15.35 2.11
CA SER A 135 6.51 15.76 1.72
C SER A 135 7.39 14.59 1.28
N MET A 136 7.24 13.43 1.92
CA MET A 136 7.97 12.20 1.58
C MET A 136 7.51 11.62 0.25
N TRP A 137 6.18 11.53 0.03
CA TRP A 137 5.59 11.06 -1.22
C TRP A 137 6.19 11.77 -2.43
N HIS A 138 6.28 13.10 -2.40
CA HIS A 138 6.87 13.88 -3.50
C HIS A 138 8.34 13.56 -3.75
N LYS A 139 9.13 13.30 -2.69
CA LYS A 139 10.54 12.92 -2.84
C LYS A 139 10.70 11.54 -3.46
N ILE A 140 9.93 10.56 -2.97
CA ILE A 140 9.91 9.20 -3.53
C ILE A 140 9.47 9.26 -4.99
N ARG A 141 8.37 9.99 -5.28
CA ARG A 141 7.84 10.12 -6.63
C ARG A 141 8.85 10.74 -7.60
N SER A 142 9.54 11.81 -7.19
CA SER A 142 10.60 12.42 -8.00
C SER A 142 11.73 11.44 -8.29
N TYR A 143 12.19 10.71 -7.28
CA TYR A 143 13.22 9.68 -7.44
C TYR A 143 12.78 8.58 -8.42
N VAL A 144 11.57 8.04 -8.24
CA VAL A 144 11.00 7.02 -9.12
C VAL A 144 10.89 7.52 -10.55
N GLU A 145 10.39 8.75 -10.72
CA GLU A 145 10.25 9.39 -12.02
C GLU A 145 11.60 9.52 -12.74
N ASP A 146 12.61 10.06 -12.06
CA ASP A 146 13.93 10.26 -12.66
C ASP A 146 14.62 8.93 -13.00
N MET A 147 14.48 7.92 -12.15
CA MET A 147 15.04 6.59 -12.40
C MET A 147 14.35 5.89 -13.57
N LEU A 148 13.02 5.88 -13.63
CA LEU A 148 12.29 5.25 -14.72
C LEU A 148 12.47 6.00 -16.05
N ARG A 149 12.74 7.31 -16.02
CA ARG A 149 12.98 8.10 -17.24
C ARG A 149 14.20 7.64 -18.03
N LEU A 150 15.15 6.94 -17.39
CA LEU A 150 16.30 6.31 -18.07
C LEU A 150 15.86 5.22 -19.06
N ASP A 151 14.81 4.46 -18.71
CA ASP A 151 14.27 3.38 -19.52
C ASP A 151 13.02 3.81 -20.31
N TYR A 152 12.30 4.85 -19.88
CA TYR A 152 11.13 5.41 -20.58
C TYR A 152 11.38 6.90 -20.94
N PRO A 153 12.25 7.19 -21.93
CA PRO A 153 12.60 8.56 -22.30
C PRO A 153 11.48 9.29 -23.04
N GLN A 154 11.51 10.62 -22.98
CA GLN A 154 10.67 11.49 -23.80
C GLN A 154 11.38 11.89 -25.11
N PRO A 155 10.64 12.14 -26.21
CA PRO A 155 9.20 11.91 -26.34
C PRO A 155 8.86 10.41 -26.48
N GLY A 156 7.65 10.02 -26.05
CA GLY A 156 7.13 8.66 -26.29
C GLY A 156 7.12 7.72 -25.09
N ALA A 157 7.33 8.23 -23.88
CA ALA A 157 7.34 7.40 -22.66
C ALA A 157 6.02 6.65 -22.46
N ASP A 158 4.87 7.32 -22.68
CA ASP A 158 3.55 6.69 -22.55
C ASP A 158 3.36 5.54 -23.54
N GLN A 159 3.76 5.72 -24.80
CA GLN A 159 3.70 4.66 -25.81
C GLN A 159 4.61 3.49 -25.46
N LYS A 160 5.77 3.75 -24.85
CA LYS A 160 6.67 2.69 -24.40
C LYS A 160 6.08 1.90 -23.23
N VAL A 161 5.46 2.56 -22.25
CA VAL A 161 4.73 1.89 -21.15
C VAL A 161 3.55 1.07 -21.67
N LEU A 162 2.79 1.60 -22.63
CA LEU A 162 1.65 0.90 -23.22
C LEU A 162 2.06 -0.37 -23.98
N ARG A 163 3.26 -0.38 -24.57
CA ARG A 163 3.83 -1.52 -25.31
C ARG A 163 4.67 -2.46 -24.44
N ASP A 164 4.76 -2.18 -23.14
CA ASP A 164 5.52 -2.99 -22.21
C ASP A 164 4.66 -4.16 -21.70
N ASP A 165 4.78 -5.30 -22.37
CA ASP A 165 4.00 -6.51 -22.05
C ASP A 165 4.21 -6.98 -20.60
N ARG A 166 5.38 -6.72 -19.99
CA ARG A 166 5.65 -7.10 -18.59
C ARG A 166 4.86 -6.23 -17.63
N ILE A 167 4.78 -4.92 -17.87
CA ILE A 167 3.94 -4.01 -17.08
C ILE A 167 2.45 -4.36 -17.25
N GLN A 168 2.00 -4.63 -18.48
CA GLN A 168 0.61 -5.00 -18.73
C GLN A 168 0.23 -6.32 -18.04
N ALA A 169 1.10 -7.33 -18.11
CA ALA A 169 0.89 -8.61 -17.45
C ALA A 169 0.94 -8.49 -15.91
N TRP A 170 1.86 -7.70 -15.36
CA TRP A 170 1.93 -7.43 -13.92
C TRP A 170 0.65 -6.75 -13.41
N SER A 171 0.21 -5.69 -14.09
CA SER A 171 -1.02 -4.99 -13.80
C SER A 171 -2.25 -5.92 -13.91
N ALA A 172 -2.28 -6.83 -14.88
CA ALA A 172 -3.34 -7.82 -15.03
C ALA A 172 -3.34 -8.88 -13.90
N GLU A 173 -2.17 -9.42 -13.52
CA GLU A 173 -2.06 -10.37 -12.42
C GLU A 173 -2.47 -9.76 -11.08
N MET A 174 -2.09 -8.50 -10.82
CA MET A 174 -2.50 -7.78 -9.61
C MET A 174 -4.02 -7.65 -9.49
N ARG A 175 -4.73 -7.42 -10.60
CA ARG A 175 -6.20 -7.29 -10.60
C ARG A 175 -6.94 -8.63 -10.67
N SER A 176 -6.30 -9.69 -11.16
CA SER A 176 -6.97 -10.95 -11.44
C SER A 176 -7.49 -11.64 -10.17
N PRO A 177 -8.73 -12.17 -10.15
CA PRO A 177 -9.24 -12.99 -9.04
C PRO A 177 -8.43 -14.25 -8.75
N THR A 178 -7.66 -14.74 -9.74
CA THR A 178 -6.75 -15.88 -9.60
C THR A 178 -5.30 -15.47 -9.33
N GLY A 179 -5.04 -14.15 -9.30
CA GLY A 179 -3.75 -13.55 -8.93
C GLY A 179 -3.85 -12.89 -7.56
N ALA A 180 -3.54 -11.60 -7.46
CA ALA A 180 -3.63 -10.87 -6.20
C ALA A 180 -5.07 -10.46 -5.82
N ASP A 181 -6.01 -10.48 -6.77
CA ASP A 181 -7.41 -10.10 -6.55
C ASP A 181 -7.57 -8.70 -5.91
N LEU A 182 -6.81 -7.73 -6.46
CA LEU A 182 -6.85 -6.31 -6.14
C LEU A 182 -7.38 -5.53 -7.35
N PRO A 183 -8.70 -5.51 -7.59
CA PRO A 183 -9.30 -4.86 -8.77
C PRO A 183 -9.07 -3.34 -8.83
N SER A 184 -8.74 -2.72 -7.69
CA SER A 184 -8.41 -1.30 -7.56
C SER A 184 -6.99 -0.95 -8.03
N PHE A 185 -6.13 -1.95 -8.26
CA PHE A 185 -4.79 -1.77 -8.80
C PHE A 185 -4.85 -1.13 -10.20
N PRO A 186 -3.98 -0.15 -10.54
CA PRO A 186 -4.07 0.60 -11.79
C PRO A 186 -3.95 -0.30 -13.03
N THR A 187 -4.74 -0.01 -14.06
CA THR A 187 -4.41 -0.35 -15.45
C THR A 187 -3.40 0.68 -15.92
N ILE A 188 -2.13 0.29 -16.05
CA ILE A 188 -1.03 1.22 -16.28
C ILE A 188 -0.89 1.47 -17.78
N SER A 189 -1.26 2.67 -18.22
CA SER A 189 -1.27 3.09 -19.63
C SER A 189 -0.37 4.28 -19.93
N THR A 190 0.01 5.03 -18.90
CA THR A 190 0.88 6.20 -19.00
C THR A 190 2.10 6.07 -18.11
N PHE A 191 3.14 6.82 -18.44
CA PHE A 191 4.34 6.93 -17.62
C PHE A 191 4.03 7.51 -16.24
N ALA A 192 3.12 8.48 -16.15
CA ALA A 192 2.69 9.04 -14.86
C ALA A 192 2.02 7.99 -13.96
N GLU A 193 1.13 7.15 -14.52
CA GLU A 193 0.51 6.05 -13.78
C GLU A 193 1.53 5.01 -13.30
N LEU A 194 2.54 4.70 -14.13
CA LEU A 194 3.61 3.80 -13.74
C LEU A 194 4.42 4.38 -12.57
N VAL A 195 4.80 5.66 -12.66
CA VAL A 195 5.53 6.37 -11.61
C VAL A 195 4.74 6.38 -10.31
N ASP A 196 3.45 6.72 -10.33
CA ASP A 196 2.61 6.75 -9.13
C ASP A 196 2.42 5.35 -8.53
N CYS A 197 2.26 4.32 -9.36
CA CYS A 197 2.14 2.94 -8.91
C CYS A 197 3.41 2.46 -8.20
N VAL A 198 4.58 2.69 -8.80
CA VAL A 198 5.88 2.31 -8.21
C VAL A 198 6.16 3.13 -6.96
N THR A 199 5.80 4.42 -6.94
CA THR A 199 5.86 5.27 -5.75
C THR A 199 5.03 4.70 -4.61
N MET A 200 3.82 4.21 -4.90
CA MET A 200 2.95 3.60 -3.88
C MET A 200 3.56 2.32 -3.31
N CYS A 201 4.19 1.46 -4.13
CA CYS A 201 4.86 0.26 -3.66
C CYS A 201 6.01 0.62 -2.70
N ILE A 202 6.88 1.56 -3.09
CA ILE A 202 7.99 2.02 -2.23
C ILE A 202 7.47 2.73 -0.96
N HIS A 203 6.36 3.46 -1.04
CA HIS A 203 5.74 4.09 0.12
C HIS A 203 5.16 3.07 1.11
N THR A 204 4.66 1.94 0.61
CA THR A 204 4.01 0.89 1.40
C THR A 204 5.02 0.00 2.11
N ALA A 205 6.15 -0.27 1.47
CA ALA A 205 7.28 -1.03 1.99
C ALA A 205 8.08 -0.26 3.07
#